data_AF-A0A8I2Z313-F1
#
_entry.id   AF-A0A8I2Z313-F1
#
_cell.length_a   1.000
_cell.length_b   1.000
_cell.length_c   1.000
_cell.angle_alpha   90.00
_cell.angle_beta   90.00
_cell.angle_gamma   90.00
#
_symmetry.space_group_name_H-M   'P 1'
#
loop_
_entity.id
_entity.type
_entity.pdbx_description
1 polymer ?
#
loop_
_entity_poly.entity_id
_entity_poly.type
_entity_poly.pdbx_seq_one_letter_code
_entity_poly.pdbx_strand_id
1 'polypeptide(L)'
;MSLANKLSINDVDLKDKRVLIRVDFNVPLDADKKITNNQRIAGAVPTIKHAIDNGAKAVVLMSHLGRPDGKVNAKYSLEPVVAELEKLLGKSVQFTKDCVGPEAEEVVNKATGGQVVLLENLRFHAEEEGSSKDENGNKVKADKAKKTLEGVSIGDSLFDEAGSKTVGKLIEKAKANGVKVVLPVDYITADKFDKDANTGTATDETGIPDGWMGLDCGEKSIELYKQAIDESKTILWNGPAGVFEFEKFARGTKATLDAAVAGCEAGKIVIIGGGDTATVAPAVP
;
A
#
# COMPACT_ATOMS: atom_id res chain seq x y z
N MET A 1 -10.56 11.01 -16.73
CA MET A 1 -11.35 11.51 -15.59
C MET A 1 -10.41 12.27 -14.65
N SER A 2 -10.77 13.48 -14.21
CA SER A 2 -9.99 14.22 -13.20
C SER A 2 -10.20 13.60 -11.81
N LEU A 3 -9.12 13.46 -11.02
CA LEU A 3 -9.17 13.03 -9.62
C LEU A 3 -9.72 14.13 -8.70
N ALA A 4 -9.53 15.40 -9.05
CA ALA A 4 -9.88 16.54 -8.19
C ALA A 4 -11.35 16.97 -8.28
N ASN A 5 -12.10 16.53 -9.29
CA ASN A 5 -13.48 16.97 -9.54
C ASN A 5 -14.52 15.94 -9.07
N LYS A 6 -14.21 15.20 -8.01
CA LYS A 6 -15.14 14.22 -7.41
C LYS A 6 -15.81 14.86 -6.20
N LEU A 7 -17.10 14.60 -6.05
CA LEU A 7 -17.86 15.01 -4.86
C LEU A 7 -17.28 14.31 -3.62
N SER A 8 -17.09 15.08 -2.56
CA SER A 8 -16.73 14.59 -1.23
C SER A 8 -17.99 14.31 -0.41
N ILE A 9 -17.84 13.56 0.68
CA ILE A 9 -18.89 13.41 1.70
C ILE A 9 -19.28 14.77 2.31
N ASN A 10 -18.35 15.74 2.33
CA ASN A 10 -18.61 17.09 2.83
C ASN A 10 -19.55 17.90 1.92
N ASP A 11 -19.79 17.44 0.69
CA ASP A 11 -20.57 18.17 -0.33
C ASP A 11 -22.01 17.64 -0.46
N VAL A 12 -22.44 16.71 0.39
CA VAL A 12 -23.74 16.03 0.30
C VAL A 12 -24.56 16.15 1.59
N ASP A 13 -25.88 16.27 1.46
CA ASP A 13 -26.79 16.27 2.61
C ASP A 13 -27.08 14.84 3.09
N LEU A 14 -26.68 14.56 4.32
CA LEU A 14 -26.82 13.24 4.95
C LEU A 14 -28.04 13.16 5.88
N LYS A 15 -28.70 14.29 6.16
CA LYS A 15 -29.77 14.35 7.15
C LYS A 15 -30.95 13.45 6.77
N ASP A 16 -31.36 12.61 7.71
CA ASP A 16 -32.45 11.63 7.59
C ASP A 16 -32.24 10.60 6.45
N LYS A 17 -31.03 10.52 5.88
CA LYS A 17 -30.68 9.55 4.81
C LYS A 17 -30.11 8.27 5.39
N ARG A 18 -30.32 7.16 4.69
CA ARG A 18 -29.50 5.95 4.90
C ARG A 18 -28.26 6.07 4.02
N VAL A 19 -27.09 6.01 4.64
CA VAL A 19 -25.81 6.20 3.95
C VAL A 19 -25.11 4.86 3.84
N LEU A 20 -24.92 4.36 2.63
CA LEU A 20 -24.10 3.17 2.36
C LEU A 20 -22.65 3.60 2.13
N ILE A 21 -21.73 3.11 2.95
CA ILE A 21 -20.31 3.44 2.90
C ILE A 21 -19.52 2.18 2.61
N ARG A 22 -18.77 2.19 1.50
CA ARG A 22 -17.79 1.15 1.20
C ARG A 22 -16.48 1.48 1.92
N VAL A 23 -16.06 0.62 2.82
CA VAL A 23 -14.85 0.81 3.64
C VAL A 23 -13.82 -0.28 3.36
N ASP A 24 -12.55 -0.03 3.71
CA ASP A 24 -11.50 -1.04 3.68
C ASP A 24 -11.32 -1.61 5.08
N PHE A 25 -11.95 -2.75 5.37
CA PHE A 25 -11.76 -3.52 6.61
C PHE A 25 -10.99 -4.82 6.35
N ASN A 26 -10.16 -4.85 5.31
CA ASN A 26 -9.29 -5.98 5.03
C ASN A 26 -8.07 -5.98 5.97
N VAL A 27 -8.33 -6.31 7.24
CA VAL A 27 -7.36 -6.30 8.34
C VAL A 27 -6.73 -7.68 8.57
N PRO A 28 -5.48 -7.75 9.02
CA PRO A 28 -4.88 -9.02 9.40
C PRO A 28 -5.54 -9.58 10.67
N LEU A 29 -5.87 -10.87 10.63
CA LEU A 29 -6.36 -11.64 11.77
C LEU A 29 -5.30 -12.68 12.18
N ASP A 30 -5.14 -12.91 13.49
CA ASP A 30 -4.33 -14.01 14.01
C ASP A 30 -5.10 -15.36 13.95
N ALA A 31 -4.47 -16.42 14.48
CA ALA A 31 -5.05 -17.76 14.51
C ALA A 31 -6.35 -17.84 15.33
N ASP A 32 -6.54 -16.95 16.30
CA ASP A 32 -7.73 -16.85 17.15
C ASP A 32 -8.78 -15.88 16.60
N LYS A 33 -8.61 -15.43 15.34
CA LYS A 33 -9.44 -14.42 14.65
C LYS A 33 -9.42 -13.04 15.31
N LYS A 34 -8.40 -12.72 16.10
CA LYS A 34 -8.24 -11.37 16.66
C LYS A 34 -7.52 -10.48 15.66
N ILE A 35 -7.94 -9.22 15.62
CA ILE A 35 -7.33 -8.20 14.76
C ILE A 35 -5.95 -7.84 15.30
N THR A 36 -4.91 -8.04 14.49
CA THR A 36 -3.52 -7.72 14.89
C THR A 36 -3.11 -6.30 14.52
N ASN A 37 -3.79 -5.68 13.55
CA ASN A 37 -3.63 -4.28 13.18
C ASN A 37 -4.98 -3.68 12.79
N ASN A 38 -5.44 -2.68 13.55
CA ASN A 38 -6.74 -2.03 13.37
C ASN A 38 -6.70 -0.72 12.56
N GLN A 39 -5.56 -0.33 11.97
CA GLN A 39 -5.37 0.96 11.30
C GLN A 39 -6.41 1.23 10.21
N ARG A 40 -6.79 0.20 9.45
CA ARG A 40 -7.81 0.35 8.39
C ARG A 40 -9.21 0.61 8.96
N ILE A 41 -9.52 0.00 10.11
CA ILE A 41 -10.78 0.25 10.82
C ILE A 41 -10.77 1.69 11.36
N ALA A 42 -9.70 2.07 12.06
CA ALA A 42 -9.52 3.42 12.59
C ALA A 42 -9.58 4.49 11.50
N GLY A 43 -9.00 4.23 10.32
CA GLY A 43 -9.02 5.14 9.17
C GLY A 43 -10.42 5.40 8.60
N ALA A 44 -11.38 4.49 8.77
CA ALA A 44 -12.76 4.69 8.33
C ALA A 44 -13.62 5.46 9.34
N VAL A 45 -13.22 5.47 10.63
CA VAL A 45 -14.00 6.07 11.73
C VAL A 45 -14.37 7.53 11.49
N PRO A 46 -13.48 8.42 10.98
CA PRO A 46 -13.84 9.81 10.73
C PRO A 46 -15.02 9.97 9.76
N THR A 47 -15.06 9.20 8.68
CA THR A 47 -16.15 9.22 7.69
C THR A 47 -17.46 8.70 8.30
N ILE A 48 -17.38 7.64 9.10
CA ILE A 48 -18.55 7.06 9.79
C ILE A 48 -19.13 8.06 10.79
N LYS A 49 -18.28 8.67 11.62
CA LYS A 49 -18.68 9.70 12.59
C LYS A 49 -19.27 10.91 11.88
N HIS A 50 -18.62 11.39 10.81
CA HIS A 50 -19.16 12.48 10.01
C HIS A 50 -20.58 12.21 9.50
N ALA A 51 -20.87 10.99 9.02
CA ALA A 51 -22.23 10.65 8.60
C ALA A 51 -23.24 10.65 9.76
N ILE A 52 -22.86 10.12 10.92
CA ILE A 52 -23.71 10.13 12.13
C ILE A 52 -23.96 11.56 12.61
N ASP A 53 -22.90 12.36 12.73
CA ASP A 53 -22.93 13.73 13.27
C ASP A 53 -23.73 14.68 12.36
N ASN A 54 -23.78 14.40 11.05
CA ASN A 54 -24.60 15.12 10.07
C ASN A 54 -26.02 14.53 9.91
N GLY A 55 -26.48 13.74 10.88
CA GLY A 55 -27.87 13.35 11.01
C GLY A 55 -28.32 12.21 10.08
N ALA A 56 -27.40 11.33 9.64
CA ALA A 56 -27.78 10.13 8.93
C ALA A 56 -28.81 9.31 9.73
N LYS A 57 -29.90 8.90 9.07
CA LYS A 57 -30.90 7.99 9.65
C LYS A 57 -30.25 6.67 10.06
N ALA A 58 -29.39 6.14 9.19
CA ALA A 58 -28.59 4.94 9.44
C ALA A 58 -27.30 4.99 8.60
N VAL A 59 -26.24 4.37 9.09
CA VAL A 59 -24.99 4.18 8.37
C VAL A 59 -24.79 2.69 8.11
N VAL A 60 -24.76 2.28 6.85
CA VAL A 60 -24.57 0.89 6.42
C VAL A 60 -23.15 0.76 5.87
N LEU A 61 -22.37 -0.14 6.42
CA LEU A 61 -20.98 -0.38 6.06
C LEU A 61 -20.89 -1.67 5.25
N MET A 62 -20.20 -1.61 4.12
CA MET A 62 -19.89 -2.78 3.32
C MET A 62 -18.38 -2.85 3.07
N SER A 63 -17.82 -4.05 3.16
CA SER A 63 -16.39 -4.27 2.98
C SER A 63 -16.10 -5.69 2.52
N HIS A 64 -14.82 -6.01 2.43
CA HIS A 64 -14.35 -7.37 2.21
C HIS A 64 -13.18 -7.67 3.15
N LEU A 65 -12.95 -8.96 3.36
CA LEU A 65 -11.80 -9.46 4.09
C LEU A 65 -11.18 -10.62 3.31
N GLY A 66 -9.86 -10.57 3.10
CA GLY A 66 -9.12 -11.62 2.41
C GLY A 66 -9.61 -11.92 0.98
N ARG A 67 -9.48 -13.18 0.60
CA ARG A 67 -9.86 -13.72 -0.72
C ARG A 67 -10.66 -15.01 -0.52
N PRO A 68 -11.98 -14.89 -0.30
CA PRO A 68 -12.88 -16.04 -0.20
C PRO A 68 -13.30 -16.61 -1.57
N ASP A 69 -12.91 -15.97 -2.69
CA ASP A 69 -13.14 -16.43 -4.07
C ASP A 69 -14.61 -16.76 -4.37
N GLY A 70 -15.55 -15.93 -3.89
CA GLY A 70 -16.98 -16.09 -4.14
C GLY A 70 -17.65 -17.21 -3.33
N LYS A 71 -17.04 -17.65 -2.23
CA LYS A 71 -17.58 -18.70 -1.35
C LYS A 71 -17.63 -18.24 0.10
N VAL A 72 -18.73 -18.53 0.78
CA VAL A 72 -18.85 -18.30 2.23
C VAL A 72 -17.76 -19.09 2.97
N ASN A 73 -16.92 -18.37 3.71
CA ASN A 73 -15.84 -18.96 4.48
C ASN A 73 -15.65 -18.22 5.81
N ALA A 74 -15.89 -18.91 6.92
CA ALA A 74 -15.81 -18.35 8.27
C ALA A 74 -14.43 -17.80 8.66
N LYS A 75 -13.36 -18.16 7.93
CA LYS A 75 -12.02 -17.56 8.07
C LYS A 75 -12.00 -16.09 7.65
N TYR A 76 -12.85 -15.72 6.70
CA TYR A 76 -12.90 -14.40 6.10
C TYR A 76 -14.17 -13.64 6.47
N SER A 77 -14.88 -14.03 7.53
CA SER A 77 -16.02 -13.26 8.05
C SER A 77 -15.57 -11.90 8.61
N LEU A 78 -16.39 -10.88 8.44
CA LEU A 78 -16.19 -9.55 9.02
C LEU A 78 -16.68 -9.45 10.48
N GLU A 79 -17.31 -10.49 11.04
CA GLU A 79 -17.80 -10.51 12.43
C GLU A 79 -16.74 -10.05 13.47
N PRO A 80 -15.45 -10.43 13.38
CA PRO A 80 -14.43 -9.95 14.33
C PRO A 80 -14.21 -8.43 14.31
N VAL A 81 -14.58 -7.74 13.22
CA VAL A 81 -14.46 -6.27 13.09
C VAL A 81 -15.45 -5.53 13.97
N VAL A 82 -16.59 -6.16 14.31
CA VAL A 82 -17.68 -5.53 15.08
C VAL A 82 -17.16 -5.00 16.41
N ALA A 83 -16.50 -5.84 17.22
CA ALA A 83 -16.06 -5.46 18.56
C ALA A 83 -15.05 -4.30 18.55
N GLU A 84 -14.12 -4.30 17.60
CA GLU A 84 -13.13 -3.22 17.49
C GLU A 84 -13.76 -1.93 16.94
N LEU A 85 -14.70 -2.03 16.00
CA LEU A 85 -15.43 -0.89 15.48
C LEU A 85 -16.33 -0.25 16.55
N GLU A 86 -17.04 -1.05 17.35
CA GLU A 86 -17.86 -0.59 18.47
C GLU A 86 -17.01 0.19 19.49
N LYS A 87 -15.83 -0.33 19.83
CA LYS A 87 -14.87 0.32 20.71
C LYS A 87 -14.42 1.67 20.17
N LEU A 88 -14.09 1.78 18.88
CA LEU A 88 -13.61 3.02 18.27
C LEU A 88 -14.71 4.06 18.05
N LEU A 89 -15.94 3.61 17.80
CA LEU A 89 -17.11 4.48 17.63
C LEU A 89 -17.73 4.91 18.97
N GLY A 90 -17.59 4.10 20.02
CA GLY A 90 -18.34 4.27 21.27
C GLY A 90 -19.85 4.01 21.08
N LYS A 91 -20.22 3.19 20.10
CA LYS A 91 -21.62 2.92 19.71
C LYS A 91 -21.75 1.47 19.26
N SER A 92 -22.90 0.85 19.54
CA SER A 92 -23.20 -0.50 19.08
C SER A 92 -23.25 -0.60 17.56
N VAL A 93 -22.75 -1.70 17.00
CA VAL A 93 -22.77 -2.00 15.57
C VAL A 93 -23.61 -3.27 15.36
N GLN A 94 -24.65 -3.16 14.54
CA GLN A 94 -25.45 -4.32 14.15
C GLN A 94 -24.73 -5.06 13.03
N PHE A 95 -24.57 -6.38 13.15
CA PHE A 95 -23.95 -7.21 12.13
C PHE A 95 -25.00 -8.06 11.43
N THR A 96 -24.93 -8.17 10.10
CA THR A 96 -25.78 -9.06 9.31
C THR A 96 -24.95 -10.24 8.82
N LYS A 97 -25.56 -11.44 8.73
CA LYS A 97 -24.88 -12.65 8.27
C LYS A 97 -24.66 -12.73 6.75
N ASP A 98 -25.27 -11.80 6.03
CA ASP A 98 -25.14 -11.64 4.59
C ASP A 98 -25.13 -10.15 4.24
N CYS A 99 -24.63 -9.79 3.06
CA CYS A 99 -24.64 -8.42 2.55
C CYS A 99 -25.84 -8.10 1.65
N VAL A 100 -26.58 -9.12 1.22
CA VAL A 100 -27.79 -8.99 0.40
C VAL A 100 -28.89 -9.91 0.93
N GLY A 101 -30.12 -9.66 0.48
CA GLY A 101 -31.27 -10.51 0.78
C GLY A 101 -32.10 -10.07 2.00
N PRO A 102 -33.18 -10.80 2.29
CA PRO A 102 -34.26 -10.32 3.17
C PRO A 102 -33.80 -9.98 4.60
N GLU A 103 -32.87 -10.75 5.17
CA GLU A 103 -32.36 -10.50 6.53
C GLU A 103 -31.60 -9.17 6.61
N ALA A 104 -30.69 -8.93 5.65
CA ALA A 104 -29.93 -7.68 5.59
C ALA A 104 -30.84 -6.48 5.35
N GLU A 105 -31.82 -6.62 4.45
CA GLU A 105 -32.82 -5.59 4.18
C GLU A 105 -33.66 -5.25 5.41
N GLU A 106 -34.11 -6.26 6.15
CA GLU A 106 -34.91 -6.07 7.37
C GLU A 106 -34.12 -5.29 8.44
N VAL A 107 -32.88 -5.68 8.68
CA VAL A 107 -31.98 -5.01 9.65
C VAL A 107 -31.74 -3.55 9.24
N VAL A 108 -31.37 -3.31 7.97
CA VAL A 108 -31.11 -1.97 7.45
C VAL A 108 -32.37 -1.09 7.47
N ASN A 109 -33.55 -1.66 7.19
CA ASN A 109 -34.80 -0.90 7.17
C ASN A 109 -35.25 -0.46 8.57
N LYS A 110 -34.98 -1.28 9.58
CA LYS A 110 -35.25 -0.97 11.01
C LYS A 110 -34.22 -0.01 11.61
N ALA A 111 -33.03 0.10 11.02
CA ALA A 111 -31.98 0.97 11.51
C ALA A 111 -32.41 2.46 11.46
N THR A 112 -32.33 3.14 12.61
CA THR A 112 -32.72 4.55 12.79
C THR A 112 -31.80 5.24 13.81
N GLY A 113 -31.90 6.57 13.96
CA GLY A 113 -31.14 7.31 14.98
C GLY A 113 -29.62 7.19 14.84
N GLY A 114 -29.13 7.18 13.60
CA GLY A 114 -27.70 7.03 13.30
C GLY A 114 -27.14 5.68 13.74
N GLN A 115 -27.95 4.63 13.76
CA GLN A 115 -27.46 3.26 13.97
C GLN A 115 -26.49 2.85 12.87
N VAL A 116 -25.48 2.08 13.26
CA VAL A 116 -24.45 1.56 12.37
C VAL A 116 -24.72 0.08 12.11
N VAL A 117 -24.75 -0.30 10.84
CA VAL A 117 -24.93 -1.68 10.39
C VAL A 117 -23.68 -2.07 9.60
N LEU A 118 -23.03 -3.18 9.96
CA LEU A 118 -21.95 -3.78 9.19
C LEU A 118 -22.50 -5.01 8.47
N LEU A 119 -22.40 -4.99 7.14
CA LEU A 119 -22.74 -6.13 6.30
C LEU A 119 -21.60 -7.16 6.30
N GLU A 120 -21.95 -8.43 6.06
CA GLU A 120 -20.95 -9.50 5.87
C GLU A 120 -20.11 -9.27 4.59
N ASN A 121 -19.00 -10.01 4.49
CA ASN A 121 -18.00 -9.92 3.43
C ASN A 121 -18.61 -10.02 2.02
N LEU A 122 -18.49 -8.91 1.26
CA LEU A 122 -18.99 -8.82 -0.12
C LEU A 122 -18.43 -9.92 -1.03
N ARG A 123 -17.19 -10.37 -0.81
CA ARG A 123 -16.54 -11.39 -1.65
C ARG A 123 -17.02 -12.81 -1.39
N PHE A 124 -17.95 -13.02 -0.45
CA PHE A 124 -18.69 -14.29 -0.37
C PHE A 124 -19.60 -14.51 -1.58
N HIS A 125 -19.92 -13.45 -2.32
CA HIS A 125 -20.65 -13.47 -3.58
C HIS A 125 -19.67 -13.28 -4.75
N ALA A 126 -19.63 -14.22 -5.69
CA ALA A 126 -18.70 -14.19 -6.83
C ALA A 126 -18.92 -12.96 -7.74
N GLU A 127 -20.13 -12.43 -7.71
CA GLU A 127 -20.59 -11.22 -8.40
C GLU A 127 -19.76 -9.99 -8.05
N GLU A 128 -19.14 -9.95 -6.85
CA GLU A 128 -18.32 -8.83 -6.40
C GLU A 128 -16.97 -8.74 -7.16
N GLU A 129 -16.30 -9.87 -7.43
CA GLU A 129 -15.00 -9.88 -8.13
C GLU A 129 -15.12 -10.19 -9.63
N GLY A 130 -16.32 -10.54 -10.11
CA GLY A 130 -16.62 -10.81 -11.52
C GLY A 130 -15.88 -12.02 -12.10
N SER A 131 -15.15 -12.77 -11.27
CA SER A 131 -14.41 -13.98 -11.63
C SER A 131 -14.05 -14.78 -10.38
N SER A 132 -13.98 -16.11 -10.51
CA SER A 132 -13.44 -17.01 -9.49
C SER A 132 -12.23 -17.76 -10.05
N LYS A 133 -11.28 -18.10 -9.19
CA LYS A 133 -10.12 -18.93 -9.57
C LYS A 133 -10.39 -20.39 -9.21
N ASP A 134 -9.84 -21.29 -10.01
CA ASP A 134 -9.81 -22.72 -9.69
C ASP A 134 -8.71 -23.04 -8.68
N GLU A 135 -8.72 -24.28 -8.18
CA GLU A 135 -7.82 -24.80 -7.13
C GLU A 135 -6.33 -24.78 -7.53
N ASN A 136 -6.00 -24.47 -8.80
CA ASN A 136 -4.67 -24.68 -9.36
C ASN A 136 -3.86 -23.40 -9.61
N GLY A 137 -4.41 -22.21 -9.37
CA GLY A 137 -3.63 -20.99 -9.05
C GLY A 137 -2.48 -20.55 -9.98
N ASN A 138 -2.41 -20.99 -11.23
CA ASN A 138 -1.15 -20.91 -11.98
C ASN A 138 -0.82 -19.51 -12.56
N LYS A 139 0.34 -18.97 -12.15
CA LYS A 139 1.17 -18.00 -12.91
C LYS A 139 2.64 -18.40 -12.78
N VAL A 140 3.34 -18.48 -13.91
CA VAL A 140 4.77 -18.86 -14.01
C VAL A 140 5.64 -17.61 -14.26
N LYS A 141 6.83 -17.56 -13.64
CA LYS A 141 7.90 -16.56 -13.85
C LYS A 141 9.06 -17.17 -14.67
N ALA A 142 9.77 -16.34 -15.42
CA ALA A 142 10.88 -16.71 -16.31
C ALA A 142 12.25 -16.19 -15.83
N ASP A 143 13.29 -16.81 -16.40
CA ASP A 143 14.72 -16.82 -16.06
C ASP A 143 15.53 -15.59 -16.57
N LYS A 144 16.76 -15.40 -16.05
CA LYS A 144 17.64 -14.23 -16.27
C LYS A 144 18.63 -14.41 -17.45
N ALA A 145 18.73 -13.43 -18.37
CA ALA A 145 19.98 -12.67 -18.68
C ALA A 145 19.86 -11.63 -19.83
N LYS A 146 20.25 -10.36 -19.58
CA LYS A 146 20.99 -9.43 -20.49
C LYS A 146 21.23 -8.02 -19.89
N LYS A 147 22.44 -7.78 -19.38
CA LYS A 147 22.93 -6.52 -18.77
C LYS A 147 22.51 -5.25 -19.56
N THR A 148 22.14 -4.20 -18.81
CA THR A 148 21.43 -2.97 -19.21
C THR A 148 22.32 -1.87 -19.85
N LEU A 149 21.65 -0.76 -20.21
CA LEU A 149 22.03 0.39 -21.06
C LEU A 149 23.45 0.97 -20.98
N GLU A 150 24.17 0.82 -19.87
CA GLU A 150 25.48 1.47 -19.65
C GLU A 150 26.62 0.48 -19.46
N GLY A 151 26.36 -0.83 -19.57
CA GLY A 151 27.40 -1.87 -19.51
C GLY A 151 28.08 -2.05 -18.15
N VAL A 152 27.59 -1.39 -17.09
CA VAL A 152 28.07 -1.55 -15.71
C VAL A 152 27.96 -3.02 -15.29
N SER A 153 29.05 -3.56 -14.73
CA SER A 153 29.01 -4.92 -14.16
C SER A 153 28.14 -4.91 -12.90
N ILE A 154 27.20 -5.84 -12.78
CA ILE A 154 26.26 -5.92 -11.66
C ILE A 154 26.48 -7.15 -10.76
N GLY A 155 27.52 -7.94 -11.02
CA GLY A 155 27.75 -9.22 -10.33
C GLY A 155 26.50 -10.10 -10.34
N ASP A 156 26.10 -10.56 -9.16
CA ASP A 156 24.96 -11.45 -8.92
C ASP A 156 23.66 -10.68 -8.57
N SER A 157 23.65 -9.36 -8.76
CA SER A 157 22.48 -8.52 -8.46
C SER A 157 21.21 -8.95 -9.21
N LEU A 158 20.06 -8.50 -8.69
CA LEU A 158 18.78 -8.73 -9.36
C LEU A 158 18.78 -8.09 -10.75
N PHE A 159 18.31 -8.86 -11.73
CA PHE A 159 18.23 -8.44 -13.11
C PHE A 159 16.89 -8.90 -13.69
N ASP A 160 16.08 -7.95 -14.18
CA ASP A 160 14.81 -8.22 -14.84
C ASP A 160 14.99 -8.20 -16.36
N GLU A 161 15.02 -9.37 -16.97
CA GLU A 161 15.20 -9.49 -18.42
C GLU A 161 14.03 -8.90 -19.21
N ALA A 162 12.80 -9.12 -18.76
CA ALA A 162 11.62 -8.62 -19.44
C ALA A 162 11.58 -7.09 -19.38
N GLY A 163 11.83 -6.52 -18.19
CA GLY A 163 11.93 -5.08 -17.97
C GLY A 163 13.06 -4.43 -18.78
N SER A 164 14.24 -5.05 -18.85
CA SER A 164 15.43 -4.52 -19.53
C SER A 164 15.18 -4.08 -20.98
N LYS A 165 14.32 -4.81 -21.70
CA LYS A 165 13.96 -4.57 -23.11
C LYS A 165 13.20 -3.25 -23.31
N THR A 166 12.64 -2.68 -22.25
CA THR A 166 11.85 -1.44 -22.30
C THR A 166 12.59 -0.20 -21.82
N VAL A 167 13.70 -0.36 -21.08
CA VAL A 167 14.37 0.74 -20.37
C VAL A 167 14.83 1.83 -21.34
N GLY A 168 15.44 1.47 -22.48
CA GLY A 168 15.91 2.45 -23.47
C GLY A 168 14.80 3.39 -23.96
N LYS A 169 13.63 2.83 -24.29
CA LYS A 169 12.45 3.60 -24.71
C LYS A 169 11.94 4.51 -23.60
N LEU A 170 11.99 4.07 -22.34
CA LEU A 170 11.56 4.87 -21.20
C LEU A 170 12.49 6.07 -20.96
N ILE A 171 13.81 5.86 -21.07
CA ILE A 171 14.79 6.95 -20.93
C ILE A 171 14.67 7.97 -22.07
N GLU A 172 14.50 7.52 -23.31
CA GLU A 172 14.25 8.41 -24.45
C GLU A 172 12.97 9.22 -24.26
N LYS A 173 11.89 8.57 -23.82
CA LYS A 173 10.63 9.24 -23.52
C LYS A 173 10.77 10.23 -22.38
N ALA A 174 11.50 9.89 -21.32
CA ALA A 174 11.78 10.80 -20.20
C ALA A 174 12.51 12.06 -20.69
N LYS A 175 13.59 11.89 -21.47
CA LYS A 175 14.33 13.00 -22.09
C LYS A 175 13.45 13.87 -22.98
N ALA A 176 12.63 13.26 -23.83
CA ALA A 176 11.71 13.98 -24.72
C ALA A 176 10.66 14.80 -23.96
N ASN A 177 10.32 14.41 -22.73
CA ASN A 177 9.39 15.14 -21.86
C ASN A 177 10.12 16.05 -20.84
N GLY A 178 11.43 16.25 -20.98
CA GLY A 178 12.21 17.08 -20.06
C GLY A 178 12.32 16.51 -18.64
N VAL A 179 12.10 15.21 -18.46
CA VAL A 179 12.19 14.54 -17.17
C VAL A 179 13.65 14.21 -16.86
N LYS A 180 14.17 14.77 -15.76
CA LYS A 180 15.47 14.41 -15.18
C LYS A 180 15.33 13.04 -14.48
N VAL A 181 16.04 12.04 -14.97
CA VAL A 181 16.10 10.71 -14.35
C VAL A 181 17.37 10.64 -13.52
N VAL A 182 17.24 10.36 -12.22
CA VAL A 182 18.36 10.19 -11.29
C VAL A 182 18.47 8.72 -10.93
N LEU A 183 19.60 8.10 -11.24
CA LEU A 183 19.92 6.72 -10.91
C LEU A 183 21.03 6.69 -9.85
N PRO A 184 21.15 5.62 -9.06
CA PRO A 184 22.32 5.44 -8.19
C PRO A 184 23.60 5.37 -9.03
N VAL A 185 24.69 5.92 -8.47
CA VAL A 185 26.03 5.95 -9.07
C VAL A 185 27.08 5.18 -8.25
N ASP A 186 26.67 4.79 -7.05
CA ASP A 186 27.43 4.00 -6.09
C ASP A 186 26.50 3.11 -5.26
N TYR A 187 27.05 2.00 -4.78
CA TYR A 187 26.29 0.87 -4.24
C TYR A 187 26.98 0.32 -3.00
N ILE A 188 26.18 -0.07 -2.00
CA ILE A 188 26.63 -0.94 -0.92
C ILE A 188 26.41 -2.39 -1.38
N THR A 189 27.50 -3.15 -1.42
CA THR A 189 27.51 -4.52 -1.94
C THR A 189 27.62 -5.55 -0.83
N ALA A 190 27.20 -6.79 -1.12
CA ALA A 190 27.31 -7.94 -0.24
C ALA A 190 27.75 -9.19 -1.00
N ASP A 191 28.46 -10.09 -0.32
CA ASP A 191 28.88 -11.40 -0.85
C ASP A 191 27.76 -12.46 -0.84
N LYS A 192 26.65 -12.20 -0.14
CA LYS A 192 25.43 -13.01 -0.12
C LYS A 192 24.22 -12.17 0.30
N PHE A 193 23.02 -12.65 -0.03
CA PHE A 193 21.76 -12.04 0.41
C PHE A 193 21.45 -12.46 1.86
N ASP A 194 22.08 -11.80 2.82
CA ASP A 194 21.98 -12.13 4.25
C ASP A 194 22.27 -10.87 5.09
N LYS A 195 21.57 -10.70 6.22
CA LYS A 195 21.82 -9.62 7.17
C LYS A 195 23.26 -9.63 7.71
N ASP A 196 23.88 -10.81 7.78
CA ASP A 196 25.22 -11.03 8.33
C ASP A 196 26.31 -11.11 7.25
N ALA A 197 25.99 -10.80 5.99
CA ALA A 197 26.93 -10.79 4.88
C ALA A 197 28.14 -9.87 5.10
N ASN A 198 29.24 -10.19 4.42
CA ASN A 198 30.36 -9.25 4.30
C ASN A 198 29.94 -8.14 3.36
N THR A 199 30.27 -6.90 3.72
CA THR A 199 29.88 -5.71 2.97
C THR A 199 31.05 -5.10 2.22
N GLY A 200 30.75 -4.51 1.07
CA GLY A 200 31.70 -3.76 0.25
C GLY A 200 31.02 -2.55 -0.38
N THR A 201 31.75 -1.89 -1.28
CA THR A 201 31.24 -0.74 -2.04
C THR A 201 31.63 -0.88 -3.50
N ALA A 202 30.78 -0.42 -4.39
CA ALA A 202 31.05 -0.33 -5.83
C ALA A 202 30.54 1.01 -6.39
N THR A 203 31.08 1.44 -7.52
CA THR A 203 30.58 2.57 -8.32
C THR A 203 30.23 2.09 -9.72
N ASP A 204 29.57 2.93 -10.52
CA ASP A 204 29.34 2.63 -11.95
C ASP A 204 30.66 2.38 -12.71
N GLU A 205 31.72 3.09 -12.34
CA GLU A 205 33.05 2.97 -12.95
C GLU A 205 33.73 1.64 -12.60
N THR A 206 33.66 1.22 -11.33
CA THR A 206 34.28 -0.04 -10.90
C THR A 206 33.43 -1.26 -11.26
N GLY A 207 32.11 -1.07 -11.34
CA GLY A 207 31.14 -2.15 -11.35
C GLY A 207 31.13 -2.96 -10.05
N ILE A 208 30.14 -3.84 -9.93
CA ILE A 208 30.02 -4.83 -8.87
C ILE A 208 30.78 -6.10 -9.30
N PRO A 209 31.69 -6.63 -8.46
CA PRO A 209 32.42 -7.87 -8.74
C PRO A 209 31.51 -9.09 -8.88
N ASP A 210 31.97 -10.11 -9.61
CA ASP A 210 31.29 -11.40 -9.70
C ASP A 210 31.21 -12.07 -8.30
N GLY A 211 30.08 -12.72 -8.00
CA GLY A 211 29.79 -13.27 -6.68
C GLY A 211 29.33 -12.24 -5.63
N TRP A 212 29.31 -10.95 -5.99
CA TRP A 212 28.78 -9.88 -5.13
C TRP A 212 27.50 -9.29 -5.73
N MET A 213 26.66 -8.68 -4.89
CA MET A 213 25.41 -8.03 -5.30
C MET A 213 25.21 -6.69 -4.58
N GLY A 214 24.59 -5.72 -5.24
CA GLY A 214 24.20 -4.45 -4.64
C GLY A 214 22.90 -4.60 -3.86
N LEU A 215 22.89 -4.20 -2.59
CA LEU A 215 21.72 -4.33 -1.69
C LEU A 215 21.22 -2.99 -1.14
N ASP A 216 22.01 -1.92 -1.26
CA ASP A 216 21.59 -0.55 -0.91
C ASP A 216 22.35 0.47 -1.78
N CYS A 217 21.88 1.72 -1.82
CA CYS A 217 22.59 2.79 -2.49
C CYS A 217 23.74 3.36 -1.64
N GLY A 218 24.82 3.78 -2.30
CA GLY A 218 25.97 4.41 -1.65
C GLY A 218 25.73 5.88 -1.31
N GLU A 219 26.74 6.51 -0.68
CA GLU A 219 26.60 7.85 -0.14
C GLU A 219 26.38 8.92 -1.23
N LYS A 220 27.04 8.80 -2.38
CA LYS A 220 26.86 9.76 -3.49
C LYS A 220 25.45 9.68 -4.04
N SER A 221 24.90 8.47 -4.15
CA SER A 221 23.52 8.26 -4.57
C SER A 221 22.52 8.85 -3.58
N ILE A 222 22.77 8.73 -2.28
CA ILE A 222 21.97 9.37 -1.24
C ILE A 222 21.98 10.90 -1.40
N GLU A 223 23.14 11.51 -1.65
CA GLU A 223 23.25 12.95 -1.90
C GLU A 223 22.43 13.38 -3.14
N LEU A 224 22.51 12.60 -4.22
CA LEU A 224 21.71 12.85 -5.43
C LEU A 224 20.21 12.78 -5.17
N TYR A 225 19.76 11.81 -4.36
CA TYR A 225 18.35 11.67 -3.99
C TYR A 225 17.88 12.84 -3.12
N LYS A 226 18.68 13.25 -2.13
CA LYS A 226 18.41 14.43 -1.30
C LYS A 226 18.28 15.68 -2.16
N GLN A 227 19.21 15.90 -3.08
CA GLN A 227 19.16 17.04 -3.99
C GLN A 227 17.89 17.02 -4.86
N ALA A 228 17.53 15.85 -5.42
CA ALA A 228 16.32 15.73 -6.24
C ALA A 228 15.03 16.00 -5.44
N ILE A 229 14.97 15.52 -4.19
CA ILE A 229 13.90 15.82 -3.24
C ILE A 229 13.88 17.31 -2.89
N ASP A 230 15.05 17.91 -2.71
CA ASP A 230 15.21 19.32 -2.37
C ASP A 230 14.74 20.26 -3.48
N GLU A 231 15.04 19.93 -4.73
CA GLU A 231 14.57 20.64 -5.93
C GLU A 231 13.06 20.48 -6.18
N SER A 232 12.41 19.49 -5.55
CA SER A 232 11.01 19.14 -5.79
C SER A 232 10.03 19.91 -4.90
N LYS A 233 8.84 20.21 -5.43
CA LYS A 233 7.70 20.75 -4.66
C LYS A 233 6.67 19.69 -4.25
N THR A 234 6.56 18.65 -5.08
CA THR A 234 5.68 17.50 -4.86
C THR A 234 6.48 16.23 -5.10
N ILE A 235 6.45 15.31 -4.14
CA ILE A 235 7.21 14.06 -4.13
C ILE A 235 6.23 12.91 -4.05
N LEU A 236 6.35 11.94 -4.95
CA LEU A 236 5.66 10.65 -4.89
C LEU A 236 6.71 9.57 -4.67
N TRP A 237 6.70 8.93 -3.51
CA TRP A 237 7.65 7.89 -3.16
C TRP A 237 6.96 6.52 -3.09
N ASN A 238 7.43 5.58 -3.90
CA ASN A 238 6.91 4.21 -3.97
C ASN A 238 8.05 3.21 -4.24
N GLY A 239 8.60 2.64 -3.17
CA GLY A 239 9.68 1.66 -3.20
C GLY A 239 10.87 2.08 -2.33
N PRO A 240 11.30 1.26 -1.35
CA PRO A 240 12.57 1.46 -0.64
C PRO A 240 13.77 1.58 -1.59
N ALA A 241 14.82 2.27 -1.16
CA ALA A 241 16.06 2.45 -1.94
C ALA A 241 17.01 1.24 -1.88
N GLY A 242 16.78 0.33 -0.93
CA GLY A 242 17.58 -0.86 -0.67
C GLY A 242 16.82 -1.88 0.19
N VAL A 243 17.49 -2.96 0.56
CA VAL A 243 16.94 -4.06 1.40
C VAL A 243 16.88 -3.60 2.87
N PHE A 244 15.91 -2.72 3.16
CA PHE A 244 15.82 -2.00 4.43
C PHE A 244 15.54 -2.88 5.64
N GLU A 245 15.08 -4.11 5.43
CA GLU A 245 14.85 -5.11 6.47
C GLU A 245 16.16 -5.56 7.13
N PHE A 246 17.30 -5.37 6.45
CA PHE A 246 18.63 -5.67 6.96
C PHE A 246 19.35 -4.37 7.35
N GLU A 247 19.75 -4.24 8.61
CA GLU A 247 20.31 -2.99 9.15
C GLU A 247 21.50 -2.46 8.34
N LYS A 248 22.37 -3.35 7.85
CA LYS A 248 23.53 -3.01 7.00
C LYS A 248 23.15 -2.39 5.65
N PHE A 249 21.93 -2.59 5.18
CA PHE A 249 21.42 -2.18 3.85
C PHE A 249 20.17 -1.27 3.95
N ALA A 250 19.97 -0.65 5.11
CA ALA A 250 18.83 0.22 5.38
C ALA A 250 19.16 1.72 5.30
N ARG A 251 20.44 2.08 5.12
CA ARG A 251 20.90 3.47 5.22
C ARG A 251 20.32 4.32 4.10
N GLY A 252 20.35 3.85 2.86
CA GLY A 252 19.82 4.57 1.70
C GLY A 252 18.33 4.84 1.84
N THR A 253 17.59 3.82 2.28
CA THR A 253 16.14 3.93 2.52
C THR A 253 15.83 4.93 3.66
N LYS A 254 16.54 4.85 4.79
CA LYS A 254 16.36 5.78 5.92
C LYS A 254 16.69 7.22 5.52
N ALA A 255 17.81 7.44 4.85
CA ALA A 255 18.21 8.77 4.41
C ALA A 255 17.22 9.38 3.40
N THR A 256 16.61 8.55 2.55
CA THR A 256 15.55 8.97 1.63
C THR A 256 14.26 9.34 2.37
N LEU A 257 13.86 8.55 3.38
CA LEU A 257 12.74 8.88 4.27
C LEU A 257 12.98 10.21 4.99
N ASP A 258 14.14 10.38 5.62
CA ASP A 258 14.48 11.59 6.38
C ASP A 258 14.40 12.84 5.50
N ALA A 259 14.90 12.76 4.26
CA ALA A 259 14.82 13.84 3.29
C ALA A 259 13.37 14.15 2.88
N ALA A 260 12.54 13.11 2.68
CA ALA A 260 11.13 13.29 2.37
C ALA A 260 10.37 13.92 3.55
N VAL A 261 10.64 13.49 4.79
CA VAL A 261 10.04 14.07 6.00
C VAL A 261 10.45 15.53 6.16
N ALA A 262 11.74 15.86 6.06
CA ALA A 262 12.23 17.24 6.11
C ALA A 262 11.59 18.10 5.01
N GLY A 263 11.40 17.54 3.82
CA GLY A 263 10.68 18.19 2.73
C GLY A 263 9.22 18.51 3.09
N CYS A 264 8.52 17.56 3.72
CA CYS A 264 7.16 17.74 4.22
C CYS A 264 7.09 18.85 5.29
N GLU A 265 8.01 18.84 6.26
CA GLU A 265 8.13 19.89 7.30
C GLU A 265 8.43 21.27 6.69
N ALA A 266 9.15 21.32 5.58
CA ALA A 266 9.40 22.54 4.81
C ALA A 266 8.22 22.96 3.91
N GLY A 267 7.07 22.29 3.98
CA GLY A 267 5.84 22.65 3.27
C GLY A 267 5.69 22.04 1.86
N LYS A 268 6.50 21.04 1.50
CA LYS A 268 6.35 20.28 0.25
C LYS A 268 5.24 19.24 0.39
N ILE A 269 4.63 18.87 -0.73
CA ILE A 269 3.65 17.77 -0.74
C ILE A 269 4.42 16.45 -0.88
N VAL A 270 4.33 15.56 0.11
CA VAL A 270 4.94 14.22 0.06
C VAL A 270 3.85 13.16 0.12
N ILE A 271 3.83 12.28 -0.88
CA ILE A 271 2.88 11.17 -0.99
C ILE A 271 3.68 9.88 -0.95
N ILE A 272 3.48 9.08 0.11
CA ILE A 272 4.07 7.74 0.22
C ILE A 272 3.04 6.71 -0.27
N GLY A 273 3.46 5.85 -1.19
CA GLY A 273 2.66 4.75 -1.72
C GLY A 273 3.44 3.43 -1.68
N GLY A 274 2.70 2.31 -1.73
CA GLY A 274 3.28 0.96 -1.68
C GLY A 274 3.41 0.41 -0.25
N GLY A 275 3.19 -0.90 -0.09
CA GLY A 275 3.18 -1.56 1.23
C GLY A 275 4.53 -1.51 1.94
N ASP A 276 5.62 -1.75 1.20
CA ASP A 276 6.96 -1.76 1.76
C ASP A 276 7.41 -0.33 2.15
N THR A 277 7.15 0.66 1.30
CA THR A 277 7.42 2.08 1.62
C THR A 277 6.60 2.55 2.83
N ALA A 278 5.35 2.10 2.95
CA ALA A 278 4.51 2.41 4.11
C ALA A 278 5.01 1.74 5.40
N THR A 279 5.79 0.66 5.31
CA THR A 279 6.43 0.01 6.47
C THR A 279 7.70 0.74 6.89
N VAL A 280 8.38 1.39 5.95
CA VAL A 280 9.55 2.27 6.20
C VAL A 280 9.12 3.54 6.94
N ALA A 281 8.00 4.15 6.55
CA ALA A 281 7.45 5.30 7.24
C ALA A 281 6.86 4.85 8.59
N PRO A 282 7.39 5.30 9.74
CA PRO A 282 6.78 4.97 11.02
C PRO A 282 5.35 5.48 11.04
N ALA A 283 4.44 4.73 11.67
CA ALA A 283 3.10 5.22 11.94
C ALA A 283 3.22 6.53 12.71
N VAL A 284 2.72 7.62 12.14
CA VAL A 284 2.61 8.90 12.86
C VAL A 284 1.71 8.63 14.07
N PRO A 285 2.18 8.85 15.31
CA PRO A 285 1.38 8.63 16.51
C PRO A 285 0.13 9.51 16.56
#